data_AF-A0A3S4LW99-F1
#
_entry.id   AF-A0A3S4LW99-F1
#
_cell.length_a   1.000
_cell.length_b   1.000
_cell.length_c   1.000
_cell.angle_alpha   90.00
_cell.angle_beta   90.00
_cell.angle_gamma   90.00
#
_symmetry.space_group_name_H-M   'P 1'
#
loop_
_entity.id
_entity.type
_entity.pdbx_description
1 polymer ?
#
loop_
_entity_poly.entity_id
_entity_poly.type
_entity_poly.pdbx_seq_one_letter_code
_entity_poly.pdbx_strand_id
1 'polypeptide(L)'
;MLDYLDINHFDDVYKGPGDSFFGSLEASRPEIYPIYWSQAQMQARQSENMAAVQSFLNRLWTSESNGKQWFDPDISVIYPDRIRRRPPGTTSKGLGAHTDSGALERWLLPAYQRVFANVFNGNFDDYDPWDATHRTEVEEYTVDNTTKCSVFRTFQGWTALSDMLSGQGLLHVVPIPEAMAYVLLRPLLDDVPDDELCGVAPGKVLPISEKWHPLLLKALTSIPAITAGDSVWWHCDVIHSVAPVDNQQGWGNVMYIPAAPMCEKNRAYAHKVKMALEKGASPGDFPREDYETNWEGRFTLADLNIHGKRALGMDV
;
A
#
# COMPACT_ATOMS: atom_id res chain seq x y z
N MET A 1 9.17 -15.54 11.69
CA MET A 1 7.95 -14.74 11.88
C MET A 1 7.00 -15.41 12.85
N LEU A 2 6.63 -16.68 12.63
CA LEU A 2 5.76 -17.42 13.55
C LEU A 2 6.37 -17.52 14.95
N ASP A 3 7.63 -17.96 15.05
CA ASP A 3 8.35 -18.00 16.32
C ASP A 3 8.39 -16.63 17.03
N TYR A 4 8.44 -15.52 16.27
CA TYR A 4 8.43 -14.17 16.83
C TYR A 4 7.08 -13.81 17.45
N LEU A 5 5.97 -14.25 16.84
CA LEU A 5 4.63 -14.08 17.41
C LEU A 5 4.42 -14.98 18.63
N ASP A 6 4.89 -16.23 18.55
CA ASP A 6 4.67 -17.26 19.57
C ASP A 6 5.44 -16.95 20.85
N ILE A 7 6.72 -16.56 20.76
CA ILE A 7 7.55 -16.19 21.92
C ILE A 7 6.98 -14.97 22.65
N ASN A 8 6.31 -14.08 21.92
CA ASN A 8 5.70 -12.87 22.47
C ASN A 8 4.20 -13.04 22.78
N HIS A 9 3.66 -14.26 22.73
CA HIS A 9 2.28 -14.59 23.07
C HIS A 9 1.24 -13.69 22.37
N PHE A 10 1.46 -13.37 21.09
CA PHE A 10 0.66 -12.36 20.40
C PHE A 10 -0.85 -12.70 20.36
N ASP A 11 -1.18 -13.98 20.16
CA ASP A 11 -2.56 -14.46 20.08
C ASP A 11 -3.35 -14.20 21.38
N ASP A 12 -2.67 -14.10 22.53
CA ASP A 12 -3.29 -13.83 23.83
C ASP A 12 -3.63 -12.34 24.03
N VAL A 13 -2.96 -11.44 23.30
CA VAL A 13 -3.04 -9.99 23.48
C VAL A 13 -3.68 -9.24 22.32
N TYR A 14 -3.90 -9.90 21.18
CA TYR A 14 -4.45 -9.26 19.98
C TYR A 14 -5.93 -8.85 20.17
N LYS A 15 -6.22 -7.57 19.94
CA LYS A 15 -7.55 -6.95 20.16
C LYS A 15 -8.38 -6.78 18.89
N GLY A 16 -7.93 -7.28 17.75
CA GLY A 16 -8.53 -7.00 16.44
C GLY A 16 -8.02 -5.69 15.81
N PRO A 17 -8.61 -5.22 14.71
CA PRO A 17 -8.12 -4.06 13.96
C PRO A 17 -8.33 -2.74 14.72
N GLY A 18 -7.31 -1.87 14.67
CA GLY A 18 -7.31 -0.58 15.36
C GLY A 18 -8.09 0.57 14.71
N ASP A 19 -8.64 0.39 13.50
CA ASP A 19 -9.41 1.44 12.79
C ASP A 19 -10.54 0.90 11.89
N SER A 20 -11.18 1.82 11.15
CA SER A 20 -12.25 1.54 10.19
C SER A 20 -11.90 1.95 8.76
N PHE A 21 -10.61 1.97 8.38
CA PHE A 21 -10.13 2.47 7.08
C PHE A 21 -10.89 1.85 5.88
N PHE A 22 -11.21 0.55 5.98
CA PHE A 22 -11.98 -0.20 4.97
C PHE A 22 -13.50 -0.22 5.19
N GLY A 23 -14.03 0.62 6.09
CA GLY A 23 -15.44 0.60 6.49
C GLY A 23 -16.44 0.95 5.38
N SER A 24 -15.97 1.52 4.27
CA SER A 24 -16.78 1.76 3.05
C SER A 24 -16.94 0.53 2.16
N LEU A 25 -16.23 -0.58 2.46
CA LEU A 25 -16.28 -1.81 1.67
C LEU A 25 -17.21 -2.84 2.33
N GLU A 26 -18.07 -3.50 1.56
CA GLU A 26 -19.04 -4.50 2.07
C GLU A 26 -18.39 -5.81 2.57
N ALA A 27 -17.06 -5.94 2.46
CA ALA A 27 -16.32 -7.17 2.70
C ALA A 27 -15.82 -7.30 4.15
N SER A 28 -15.47 -8.53 4.56
CA SER A 28 -15.11 -8.87 5.94
C SER A 28 -13.69 -8.46 6.25
N ARG A 29 -13.45 -8.07 7.50
CA ARG A 29 -12.18 -7.58 8.01
C ARG A 29 -11.06 -8.61 7.73
N PRO A 30 -10.03 -8.27 6.94
CA PRO A 30 -8.90 -9.16 6.72
C PRO A 30 -8.10 -9.34 8.03
N GLU A 31 -7.58 -10.54 8.25
CA GLU A 31 -6.64 -10.86 9.34
C GLU A 31 -5.27 -10.22 9.06
N ILE A 32 -5.18 -8.91 9.30
CA ILE A 32 -3.96 -8.11 9.18
C ILE A 32 -3.42 -7.89 10.60
N TYR A 33 -2.19 -8.35 10.83
CA TYR A 33 -1.53 -8.19 12.13
C TYR A 33 -0.73 -6.88 12.16
N PRO A 34 -0.92 -6.04 13.20
CA PRO A 34 -0.23 -4.77 13.40
C PRO A 34 1.18 -4.98 13.96
N ILE A 35 1.97 -5.78 13.25
CA ILE A 35 3.35 -6.16 13.59
C ILE A 35 4.26 -5.66 12.47
N TYR A 36 5.36 -5.01 12.84
CA TYR A 36 6.16 -4.18 11.94
C TYR A 36 7.66 -4.51 12.00
N TRP A 37 8.18 -4.97 13.14
CA TRP A 37 9.62 -4.94 13.45
C TRP A 37 10.23 -6.34 13.66
N SER A 38 9.57 -7.39 13.20
CA SER A 38 10.17 -8.72 13.21
C SER A 38 11.46 -8.77 12.38
N GLN A 39 12.41 -9.63 12.77
CA GLN A 39 13.61 -9.92 11.98
C GLN A 39 13.26 -10.29 10.53
N ALA A 40 12.23 -11.13 10.33
CA ALA A 40 11.79 -11.51 8.99
C ALA A 40 11.36 -10.31 8.14
N GLN A 41 10.59 -9.38 8.71
CA GLN A 41 10.13 -8.19 7.98
C GLN A 41 11.28 -7.26 7.61
N MET A 42 12.11 -6.93 8.59
CA MET A 42 13.18 -5.96 8.36
C MET A 42 14.28 -6.52 7.45
N GLN A 43 14.64 -7.81 7.59
CA GLN A 43 15.59 -8.46 6.68
C GLN A 43 15.07 -8.51 5.23
N ALA A 44 13.77 -8.80 5.01
CA ALA A 44 13.19 -8.76 3.68
C ALA A 44 13.26 -7.35 3.07
N ARG A 45 12.89 -6.32 3.84
CA ARG A 45 12.91 -4.91 3.40
C ARG A 45 14.31 -4.40 3.07
N GLN A 46 15.34 -4.80 3.80
CA GLN A 46 16.73 -4.36 3.57
C GLN A 46 17.55 -5.33 2.70
N SER A 47 16.93 -6.38 2.15
CA SER A 47 17.65 -7.36 1.34
C SER A 47 18.12 -6.75 0.01
N GLU A 48 19.25 -7.24 -0.50
CA GLU A 48 19.80 -6.82 -1.79
C GLU A 48 18.82 -7.09 -2.95
N ASN A 49 18.15 -8.24 -2.91
CA ASN A 49 17.12 -8.61 -3.90
C ASN A 49 15.94 -7.62 -3.89
N MET A 50 15.48 -7.19 -2.71
CA MET A 50 14.41 -6.20 -2.59
C MET A 50 14.86 -4.85 -3.14
N ALA A 51 16.08 -4.40 -2.82
CA ALA A 51 16.62 -3.16 -3.34
C ALA A 51 16.71 -3.17 -4.88
N ALA A 52 17.14 -4.29 -5.47
CA ALA A 52 17.21 -4.47 -6.92
C ALA A 52 15.82 -4.42 -7.59
N VAL A 53 14.82 -5.11 -7.01
CA VAL A 53 13.43 -5.09 -7.53
C VAL A 53 12.81 -3.70 -7.41
N GLN A 54 12.98 -3.03 -6.27
CA GLN A 54 12.46 -1.67 -6.08
C GLN A 54 13.11 -0.68 -7.06
N SER A 55 14.44 -0.73 -7.26
CA SER A 55 15.12 0.10 -8.26
C SER A 55 14.59 -0.17 -9.67
N PHE A 56 14.47 -1.45 -10.05
CA PHE A 56 13.90 -1.84 -11.34
C PHE A 56 12.50 -1.26 -11.56
N LEU A 57 11.60 -1.42 -10.59
CA LEU A 57 10.22 -0.92 -10.68
C LEU A 57 10.18 0.61 -10.74
N ASN A 58 10.95 1.31 -9.89
CA ASN A 58 11.00 2.77 -9.89
C ASN A 58 11.50 3.33 -11.22
N ARG A 59 12.38 2.61 -11.93
CA ARG A 59 12.91 3.01 -13.26
C ARG A 59 11.91 2.87 -14.40
N LEU A 60 10.73 2.28 -14.18
CA LEU A 60 9.64 2.28 -15.15
C LEU A 60 8.94 3.65 -15.24
N TRP A 61 9.15 4.52 -14.26
CA TRP A 61 8.58 5.85 -14.21
C TRP A 61 9.49 6.89 -14.87
N THR A 62 8.87 7.93 -15.42
CA THR A 62 9.58 9.17 -15.77
C THR A 62 9.89 9.94 -14.48
N SER A 63 11.04 9.64 -13.86
CA SER A 63 11.46 10.24 -12.58
C SER A 63 12.06 11.66 -12.72
N GLU A 64 12.36 12.09 -13.94
CA GLU A 64 12.93 13.41 -14.25
C GLU A 64 12.08 14.12 -15.30
N SER A 65 11.68 15.36 -15.03
CA SER A 65 10.99 16.21 -16.00
C SER A 65 11.31 17.67 -15.71
N ASN A 66 11.31 18.51 -16.75
CA ASN A 66 11.54 19.97 -16.63
C ASN A 66 12.83 20.35 -15.85
N GLY A 67 13.89 19.55 -15.98
CA GLY A 67 15.17 19.78 -15.28
C GLY A 67 15.14 19.48 -13.78
N LYS A 68 14.09 18.85 -13.26
CA LYS A 68 13.95 18.41 -11.86
C LYS A 68 13.89 16.88 -11.80
N GLN A 69 14.68 16.29 -10.91
CA GLN A 69 14.51 14.90 -10.48
C GLN A 69 13.46 14.85 -9.35
N TRP A 70 12.36 14.16 -9.60
CA TRP A 70 11.23 14.06 -8.66
C TRP A 70 11.50 13.09 -7.51
N PHE A 71 12.27 12.04 -7.79
CA PHE A 71 12.78 11.09 -6.81
C PHE A 71 14.04 10.38 -7.35
N ASP A 72 14.85 9.83 -6.45
CA ASP A 72 15.94 8.91 -6.77
C ASP A 72 15.36 7.49 -6.92
N PRO A 73 15.41 6.89 -8.12
CA PRO A 73 14.83 5.57 -8.34
C PRO A 73 15.60 4.44 -7.68
N ASP A 74 16.89 4.62 -7.34
CA ASP A 74 17.78 3.54 -6.89
C ASP A 74 17.77 3.31 -5.38
N ILE A 75 17.12 4.19 -4.62
CA ILE A 75 16.98 4.06 -3.18
C ILE A 75 15.51 4.18 -2.86
N SER A 76 14.91 3.14 -2.26
CA SER A 76 13.59 3.25 -1.64
C SER A 76 13.72 3.41 -0.12
N VAL A 77 12.80 4.16 0.49
CA VAL A 77 12.73 4.26 1.95
C VAL A 77 12.14 2.97 2.55
N ILE A 78 12.53 2.66 3.78
CA ILE A 78 11.83 1.62 4.54
C ILE A 78 10.45 2.18 4.93
N TYR A 79 9.41 1.63 4.31
CA TYR A 79 8.02 1.81 4.72
C TYR A 79 7.55 0.59 5.52
N PRO A 80 7.50 0.67 6.86
CA PRO A 80 7.16 -0.46 7.71
C PRO A 80 5.65 -0.74 7.67
N ASP A 81 5.22 -1.69 6.86
CA ASP A 81 3.83 -2.12 6.79
C ASP A 81 3.61 -3.46 7.51
N ARG A 82 2.34 -3.81 7.70
CA ARG A 82 1.82 -4.96 8.42
C ARG A 82 2.10 -6.27 7.70
N ILE A 83 1.63 -7.36 8.29
CA ILE A 83 1.53 -8.66 7.62
C ILE A 83 0.08 -9.10 7.56
N ARG A 84 -0.25 -9.94 6.58
CA ARG A 84 -1.52 -10.66 6.55
C ARG A 84 -1.23 -12.13 6.82
N ARG A 85 -2.00 -12.73 7.71
CA ARG A 85 -1.97 -14.17 7.98
C ARG A 85 -3.37 -14.72 7.75
N ARG A 86 -3.49 -15.83 7.02
CA ARG A 86 -4.78 -16.50 6.78
C ARG A 86 -4.58 -18.01 6.82
N PRO A 87 -4.95 -18.70 7.92
CA PRO A 87 -4.80 -20.15 8.02
C PRO A 87 -5.71 -20.94 7.06
N PRO A 88 -5.42 -22.23 6.83
CA PRO A 88 -6.38 -23.14 6.22
C PRO A 88 -7.70 -23.15 6.99
N GLY A 89 -8.81 -23.25 6.29
CA GLY A 89 -10.16 -23.22 6.85
C GLY A 89 -10.76 -21.82 7.04
N THR A 90 -10.01 -20.74 6.77
CA THR A 90 -10.54 -19.37 6.81
C THR A 90 -11.69 -19.19 5.81
N THR A 91 -12.77 -18.55 6.27
CA THR A 91 -13.85 -18.00 5.43
C THR A 91 -13.83 -16.48 5.53
N SER A 92 -13.81 -15.79 4.39
CA SER A 92 -13.73 -14.34 4.30
C SER A 92 -14.54 -13.83 3.11
N LYS A 93 -15.24 -12.70 3.28
CA LYS A 93 -15.88 -11.97 2.18
C LYS A 93 -14.87 -11.18 1.32
N GLY A 94 -13.58 -11.20 1.64
CA GLY A 94 -12.53 -10.54 0.87
C GLY A 94 -12.35 -9.06 1.20
N LEU A 95 -11.96 -8.27 0.20
CA LEU A 95 -11.82 -6.82 0.25
C LEU A 95 -12.37 -6.24 -1.05
N GLY A 96 -13.28 -5.27 -0.98
CA GLY A 96 -13.87 -4.63 -2.17
C GLY A 96 -12.84 -3.93 -3.06
N ALA A 97 -13.19 -3.72 -4.33
CA ALA A 97 -12.32 -3.01 -5.26
C ALA A 97 -12.14 -1.55 -4.84
N HIS A 98 -10.89 -1.09 -4.78
CA HIS A 98 -10.55 0.26 -4.34
C HIS A 98 -9.18 0.70 -4.89
N THR A 99 -8.87 1.97 -4.71
CA THR A 99 -7.50 2.51 -4.80
C THR A 99 -7.12 3.18 -3.50
N ASP A 100 -5.84 3.12 -3.14
CA ASP A 100 -5.27 3.84 -2.00
C ASP A 100 -4.68 5.19 -2.45
N SER A 101 -3.76 5.73 -1.65
CA SER A 101 -2.99 6.94 -1.94
C SER A 101 -3.88 8.18 -2.12
N GLY A 102 -4.86 8.33 -1.23
CA GLY A 102 -5.85 9.41 -1.25
C GLY A 102 -7.13 9.04 -2.02
N ALA A 103 -8.23 9.65 -1.58
CA ALA A 103 -9.54 9.52 -2.20
C ALA A 103 -10.03 10.91 -2.61
N LEU A 104 -10.64 11.66 -1.68
CA LEU A 104 -11.13 13.03 -1.93
C LEU A 104 -10.02 13.97 -2.42
N GLU A 105 -8.80 13.74 -1.93
CA GLU A 105 -7.59 14.45 -2.30
C GLU A 105 -7.35 14.48 -3.80
N ARG A 106 -7.74 13.44 -4.54
CA ARG A 106 -7.51 13.33 -5.98
C ARG A 106 -8.24 14.41 -6.78
N TRP A 107 -9.35 14.92 -6.24
CA TRP A 107 -10.06 16.07 -6.80
C TRP A 107 -9.65 17.38 -6.16
N LEU A 108 -9.42 17.42 -4.84
CA LEU A 108 -9.31 18.69 -4.12
C LEU A 108 -7.88 19.20 -3.90
N LEU A 109 -6.85 18.35 -3.97
CA LEU A 109 -5.48 18.79 -3.71
C LEU A 109 -4.86 19.48 -4.93
N PRO A 110 -4.21 20.65 -4.76
CA PRO A 110 -3.48 21.32 -5.83
C PRO A 110 -2.36 20.47 -6.47
N ALA A 111 -1.76 19.55 -5.70
CA ALA A 111 -0.78 18.61 -6.24
C ALA A 111 -1.45 17.62 -7.20
N TYR A 112 -2.57 17.00 -6.81
CA TYR A 112 -3.29 16.07 -7.68
C TYR A 112 -3.93 16.75 -8.90
N GLN A 113 -4.40 17.99 -8.76
CA GLN A 113 -4.84 18.79 -9.91
C GLN A 113 -3.74 18.97 -10.97
N ARG A 114 -2.47 19.01 -10.56
CA ARG A 114 -1.33 19.05 -11.51
C ARG A 114 -0.97 17.66 -12.04
N VAL A 115 -0.98 16.63 -11.19
CA VAL A 115 -0.75 15.23 -11.62
C VAL A 115 -1.76 14.81 -12.70
N PHE A 116 -3.03 15.15 -12.51
CA PHE A 116 -4.12 14.79 -13.40
C PHE A 116 -4.57 15.94 -14.30
N ALA A 117 -3.71 16.94 -14.55
CA ALA A 117 -4.08 18.12 -15.33
C ALA A 117 -4.63 17.75 -16.72
N ASN A 118 -3.98 16.80 -17.40
CA ASN A 118 -4.38 16.32 -18.72
C ASN A 118 -5.69 15.52 -18.70
N VAL A 119 -6.06 14.94 -17.56
CA VAL A 119 -7.39 14.34 -17.37
C VAL A 119 -8.44 15.44 -17.22
N PHE A 120 -8.22 16.39 -16.32
CA PHE A 120 -9.23 17.42 -16.02
C PHE A 120 -9.40 18.47 -17.13
N ASN A 121 -8.42 18.66 -18.01
CA ASN A 121 -8.51 19.57 -19.15
C ASN A 121 -9.00 18.91 -20.45
N GLY A 122 -9.20 17.59 -20.46
CA GLY A 122 -9.69 16.81 -21.60
C GLY A 122 -8.63 16.31 -22.59
N ASN A 123 -7.34 16.59 -22.37
CA ASN A 123 -6.25 16.12 -23.23
C ASN A 123 -5.80 14.71 -22.81
N PHE A 124 -6.71 13.73 -22.88
CA PHE A 124 -6.47 12.38 -22.35
C PHE A 124 -5.27 11.67 -22.97
N ASP A 125 -4.99 11.92 -24.26
CA ASP A 125 -3.86 11.31 -24.97
C ASP A 125 -2.49 11.74 -24.39
N ASP A 126 -2.45 12.86 -23.66
CA ASP A 126 -1.25 13.38 -23.00
C ASP A 126 -1.15 12.95 -21.52
N TYR A 127 -2.12 12.21 -20.98
CA TYR A 127 -2.03 11.68 -19.62
C TYR A 127 -1.17 10.40 -19.58
N ASP A 128 -0.03 10.48 -18.89
CA ASP A 128 0.83 9.34 -18.61
C ASP A 128 0.74 8.94 -17.13
N PRO A 129 0.21 7.75 -16.77
CA PRO A 129 0.20 7.31 -15.38
C PRO A 129 1.61 7.18 -14.79
N TRP A 130 2.63 6.96 -15.63
CA TRP A 130 4.03 6.76 -15.24
C TRP A 130 4.85 8.06 -15.11
N ASP A 131 4.21 9.24 -15.26
CA ASP A 131 4.83 10.52 -14.95
C ASP A 131 4.85 10.78 -13.44
N ALA A 132 6.04 10.95 -12.87
CA ALA A 132 6.25 11.24 -11.47
C ALA A 132 5.93 12.69 -11.08
N THR A 133 5.78 13.57 -12.07
CA THR A 133 5.64 15.02 -11.88
C THR A 133 4.54 15.34 -10.87
N HIS A 134 4.89 16.10 -9.83
CA HIS A 134 4.02 16.51 -8.70
C HIS A 134 3.52 15.40 -7.76
N ARG A 135 3.71 14.11 -8.04
CA ARG A 135 3.23 13.02 -7.16
C ARG A 135 3.90 13.04 -5.78
N THR A 136 5.16 13.47 -5.71
CA THR A 136 5.90 13.62 -4.44
C THR A 136 5.46 14.82 -3.60
N GLU A 137 4.59 15.68 -4.13
CA GLU A 137 4.08 16.90 -3.47
C GLU A 137 2.66 16.70 -2.90
N VAL A 138 2.06 15.51 -3.10
CA VAL A 138 0.75 15.15 -2.55
C VAL A 138 0.88 14.86 -1.06
N GLU A 139 0.06 15.47 -0.21
CA GLU A 139 -0.06 15.15 1.21
C GLU A 139 -1.51 14.81 1.54
N GLU A 140 -1.77 13.55 1.93
CA GLU A 140 -3.12 13.08 2.28
C GLU A 140 -3.67 13.82 3.49
N TYR A 141 -5.00 14.02 3.50
CA TYR A 141 -5.65 14.63 4.65
C TYR A 141 -5.51 13.74 5.88
N THR A 142 -5.24 14.36 7.02
CA THR A 142 -5.12 13.62 8.27
C THR A 142 -6.48 13.54 8.94
N VAL A 143 -6.98 12.31 9.10
CA VAL A 143 -8.11 11.99 9.98
C VAL A 143 -7.56 11.31 11.21
N ASP A 144 -7.99 11.77 12.39
CA ASP A 144 -7.41 11.32 13.65
C ASP A 144 -7.52 9.79 13.81
N ASN A 145 -6.43 9.18 14.28
CA ASN A 145 -6.26 7.75 14.50
C ASN A 145 -6.77 6.83 13.36
N THR A 146 -6.66 7.27 12.10
CA THR A 146 -7.03 6.49 10.91
C THR A 146 -5.80 6.21 10.07
N THR A 147 -5.70 4.99 9.53
CA THR A 147 -4.65 4.64 8.56
C THR A 147 -4.58 5.67 7.44
N LYS A 148 -3.37 6.11 7.10
CA LYS A 148 -3.07 6.96 5.94
C LYS A 148 -1.73 6.58 5.34
N CYS A 149 -1.40 7.10 4.16
CA CYS A 149 -0.10 6.92 3.54
C CYS A 149 0.65 8.25 3.43
N SER A 150 1.57 8.50 4.37
CA SER A 150 2.42 9.70 4.39
C SER A 150 3.62 9.63 3.44
N VAL A 151 3.70 8.61 2.58
CA VAL A 151 4.77 8.43 1.59
C VAL A 151 4.22 8.39 0.17
N PHE A 152 5.04 8.77 -0.80
CA PHE A 152 4.82 8.45 -2.21
C PHE A 152 5.30 7.01 -2.48
N ARG A 153 4.38 6.15 -2.93
CA ARG A 153 4.69 4.81 -3.42
C ARG A 153 4.51 4.82 -4.94
N THR A 154 5.52 4.38 -5.67
CA THR A 154 5.40 4.10 -7.12
C THR A 154 4.58 2.84 -7.32
N PHE A 155 4.92 1.80 -6.54
CA PHE A 155 4.21 0.53 -6.50
C PHE A 155 3.85 0.16 -5.08
N GLN A 156 2.62 -0.31 -4.92
CA GLN A 156 2.31 -1.20 -3.81
C GLN A 156 2.78 -2.60 -4.15
N GLY A 157 2.99 -3.41 -3.12
CA GLY A 157 3.44 -4.78 -3.32
C GLY A 157 3.50 -5.56 -2.02
N TRP A 158 3.61 -6.86 -2.18
CA TRP A 158 3.86 -7.76 -1.07
C TRP A 158 4.64 -9.00 -1.52
N THR A 159 5.33 -9.60 -0.56
CA THR A 159 6.05 -10.87 -0.72
C THR A 159 5.23 -12.01 -0.11
N ALA A 160 5.05 -13.10 -0.85
CA ALA A 160 4.37 -14.30 -0.40
C ALA A 160 5.19 -15.01 0.68
N LEU A 161 4.58 -15.27 1.84
CA LEU A 161 5.17 -16.08 2.91
C LEU A 161 4.64 -17.52 2.90
N SER A 162 3.72 -17.82 1.98
CA SER A 162 3.17 -19.15 1.73
C SER A 162 2.79 -19.29 0.26
N ASP A 163 2.70 -20.52 -0.21
CA ASP A 163 2.11 -20.81 -1.51
C ASP A 163 0.65 -20.35 -1.54
N MET A 164 0.23 -19.77 -2.66
CA MET A 164 -1.14 -19.30 -2.87
C MET A 164 -1.75 -19.97 -4.09
N LEU A 165 -2.73 -20.82 -3.83
CA LEU A 165 -3.43 -21.56 -4.88
C LEU A 165 -4.51 -20.67 -5.52
N SER A 166 -4.75 -20.88 -6.81
CA SER A 166 -5.85 -20.21 -7.52
C SER A 166 -7.19 -20.42 -6.81
N GLY A 167 -8.00 -19.36 -6.76
CA GLY A 167 -9.33 -19.39 -6.13
C GLY A 167 -9.34 -19.30 -4.59
N GLN A 168 -8.19 -19.21 -3.92
CA GLN A 168 -8.13 -19.17 -2.44
C GLN A 168 -8.22 -17.73 -1.87
N GLY A 169 -9.13 -16.92 -2.41
CA GLY A 169 -9.29 -15.51 -2.02
C GLY A 169 -8.05 -14.66 -2.32
N LEU A 170 -7.63 -14.66 -3.58
CA LEU A 170 -6.41 -13.98 -4.04
C LEU A 170 -6.62 -12.49 -4.32
N LEU A 171 -5.50 -11.76 -4.40
CA LEU A 171 -5.47 -10.40 -4.92
C LEU A 171 -6.03 -10.39 -6.35
N HIS A 172 -6.90 -9.44 -6.65
CA HIS A 172 -7.27 -9.08 -8.00
C HIS A 172 -6.88 -7.65 -8.28
N VAL A 173 -6.60 -7.34 -9.55
CA VAL A 173 -6.28 -6.00 -10.04
C VAL A 173 -7.09 -5.70 -11.29
N VAL A 174 -7.34 -4.42 -11.57
CA VAL A 174 -7.69 -3.96 -12.92
C VAL A 174 -6.37 -3.57 -13.59
N PRO A 175 -5.82 -4.39 -14.51
CA PRO A 175 -4.46 -4.21 -15.03
C PRO A 175 -4.38 -3.12 -16.11
N ILE A 176 -4.95 -1.94 -15.81
CA ILE A 176 -5.09 -0.78 -16.69
C ILE A 176 -4.76 0.45 -15.83
N PRO A 177 -3.49 0.88 -15.71
CA PRO A 177 -3.11 2.00 -14.83
C PRO A 177 -3.83 3.32 -15.17
N GLU A 178 -4.16 3.54 -16.44
CA GLU A 178 -4.91 4.69 -16.94
C GLU A 178 -6.40 4.66 -16.54
N ALA A 179 -6.90 3.58 -15.93
CA ALA A 179 -8.28 3.50 -15.41
C ALA A 179 -8.59 4.59 -14.38
N MET A 180 -7.57 5.19 -13.75
CA MET A 180 -7.74 6.34 -12.86
C MET A 180 -8.40 7.53 -13.59
N ALA A 181 -8.12 7.75 -14.89
CA ALA A 181 -8.79 8.81 -15.65
C ALA A 181 -10.32 8.60 -15.69
N TYR A 182 -10.78 7.36 -15.89
CA TYR A 182 -12.20 7.01 -15.84
C TYR A 182 -12.78 7.32 -14.45
N VAL A 183 -12.08 6.92 -13.39
CA VAL A 183 -12.52 7.15 -12.00
C VAL A 183 -12.66 8.63 -11.69
N LEU A 184 -11.71 9.47 -12.14
CA LEU A 184 -11.71 10.91 -11.86
C LEU A 184 -12.84 11.66 -12.56
N LEU A 185 -13.20 11.25 -13.78
CA LEU A 185 -14.24 11.88 -14.58
C LEU A 185 -15.64 11.35 -14.24
N ARG A 186 -15.76 10.13 -13.70
CA ARG A 186 -17.06 9.50 -13.44
C ARG A 186 -18.00 10.34 -12.56
N PRO A 187 -17.53 11.00 -11.48
CA PRO A 187 -18.38 11.90 -10.69
C PRO A 187 -18.82 13.19 -11.38
N LEU A 188 -18.23 13.54 -12.53
CA LEU A 188 -18.54 14.78 -13.25
C LEU A 188 -19.67 14.61 -14.27
N LEU A 189 -20.24 13.41 -14.37
CA LEU A 189 -21.39 13.13 -15.24
C LEU A 189 -22.69 13.61 -14.58
N ASP A 190 -23.71 13.88 -15.40
CA ASP A 190 -24.99 14.48 -14.99
C ASP A 190 -25.91 13.53 -14.19
N ASP A 191 -25.54 12.26 -14.08
CA ASP A 191 -26.25 11.24 -13.31
C ASP A 191 -25.73 11.05 -11.88
N VAL A 192 -24.76 11.87 -11.46
CA VAL A 192 -24.20 11.89 -10.11
C VAL A 192 -24.71 13.12 -9.37
N PRO A 193 -25.21 12.99 -8.12
CA PRO A 193 -25.58 14.15 -7.31
C PRO A 193 -24.42 15.15 -7.17
N ASP A 194 -24.72 16.45 -7.23
CA ASP A 194 -23.72 17.54 -7.21
C ASP A 194 -22.76 17.51 -6.00
N ASP A 195 -23.17 16.87 -4.90
CA ASP A 195 -22.42 16.74 -3.65
C ASP A 195 -21.79 15.35 -3.42
N GLU A 196 -21.86 14.46 -4.41
CA GLU A 196 -21.32 13.10 -4.33
C GLU A 196 -20.12 12.88 -5.27
N LEU A 197 -19.10 12.17 -4.76
CA LEU A 197 -17.98 11.66 -5.56
C LEU A 197 -18.05 10.13 -5.65
N CYS A 198 -19.17 9.59 -6.13
CA CYS A 198 -19.36 8.15 -6.38
C CYS A 198 -19.01 7.23 -5.19
N GLY A 199 -19.25 7.68 -3.95
CA GLY A 199 -18.98 6.93 -2.71
C GLY A 199 -17.66 7.27 -2.01
N VAL A 200 -16.86 8.19 -2.55
CA VAL A 200 -15.70 8.75 -1.84
C VAL A 200 -16.13 9.40 -0.53
N ALA A 201 -15.38 9.13 0.54
CA ALA A 201 -15.57 9.74 1.85
C ALA A 201 -14.22 10.07 2.50
N PRO A 202 -14.12 11.16 3.29
CA PRO A 202 -12.89 11.49 4.01
C PRO A 202 -12.40 10.36 4.93
N GLY A 203 -11.09 10.10 4.94
CA GLY A 203 -10.49 9.06 5.78
C GLY A 203 -10.86 7.62 5.39
N LYS A 204 -11.36 7.41 4.17
CA LYS A 204 -11.65 6.09 3.59
C LYS A 204 -10.89 5.92 2.29
N VAL A 205 -10.66 4.66 1.91
CA VAL A 205 -10.21 4.31 0.55
C VAL A 205 -11.20 4.78 -0.51
N LEU A 206 -10.73 5.05 -1.74
CA LEU A 206 -11.59 5.36 -2.88
C LEU A 206 -12.25 4.07 -3.36
N PRO A 207 -13.59 3.93 -3.27
CA PRO A 207 -14.27 2.69 -3.63
C PRO A 207 -14.55 2.58 -5.14
N ILE A 208 -14.42 1.37 -5.68
CA ILE A 208 -14.82 1.01 -7.03
C ILE A 208 -15.97 -0.01 -6.94
N SER A 209 -17.05 0.26 -7.64
CA SER A 209 -18.33 -0.45 -7.48
C SER A 209 -19.04 -0.67 -8.80
N GLU A 210 -19.92 -1.68 -8.85
CA GLU A 210 -20.71 -1.99 -10.05
C GLU A 210 -21.68 -0.85 -10.41
N LYS A 211 -22.20 -0.13 -9.41
CA LYS A 211 -23.08 1.02 -9.61
C LYS A 211 -22.41 2.11 -10.43
N TRP A 212 -21.15 2.43 -10.11
CA TRP A 212 -20.47 3.61 -10.66
C TRP A 212 -19.43 3.27 -11.73
N HIS A 213 -18.82 2.09 -11.66
CA HIS A 213 -17.66 1.69 -12.47
C HIS A 213 -17.80 0.30 -13.10
N PRO A 214 -18.95 -0.06 -13.72
CA PRO A 214 -19.21 -1.43 -14.19
C PRO A 214 -18.22 -1.86 -15.29
N LEU A 215 -17.72 -0.92 -16.10
CA LEU A 215 -16.72 -1.23 -17.13
C LEU A 215 -15.39 -1.68 -16.52
N LEU A 216 -14.95 -1.01 -15.45
CA LEU A 216 -13.67 -1.32 -14.80
C LEU A 216 -13.72 -2.67 -14.09
N LEU A 217 -14.87 -3.01 -13.47
CA LEU A 217 -15.04 -4.30 -12.79
C LEU A 217 -15.01 -5.50 -13.73
N LYS A 218 -15.37 -5.33 -15.01
CA LYS A 218 -15.21 -6.39 -16.03
C LYS A 218 -13.75 -6.76 -16.29
N ALA A 219 -12.81 -5.85 -16.02
CA ALA A 219 -11.38 -6.08 -16.21
C ALA A 219 -10.67 -6.60 -14.94
N LEU A 220 -11.41 -6.81 -13.84
CA LEU A 220 -10.86 -7.32 -12.60
C LEU A 220 -10.31 -8.74 -12.80
N THR A 221 -9.00 -8.89 -12.58
CA THR A 221 -8.25 -10.12 -12.91
C THR A 221 -7.46 -10.59 -11.70
N SER A 222 -7.55 -11.88 -11.37
CA SER A 222 -6.78 -12.50 -10.30
C SER A 222 -5.29 -12.52 -10.64
N ILE A 223 -4.44 -12.39 -9.63
CA ILE A 223 -3.05 -12.86 -9.74
C ILE A 223 -3.02 -14.38 -10.05
N PRO A 224 -1.95 -14.88 -10.68
CA PRO A 224 -1.76 -16.31 -10.85
C PRO A 224 -1.55 -17.02 -9.50
N ALA A 225 -1.54 -18.35 -9.51
CA ALA A 225 -0.99 -19.10 -8.40
C ALA A 225 0.50 -18.76 -8.25
N ILE A 226 0.96 -18.62 -7.01
CA ILE A 226 2.33 -18.24 -6.69
C ILE A 226 2.85 -19.11 -5.54
N THR A 227 4.18 -19.14 -5.40
CA THR A 227 4.90 -19.89 -4.37
C THR A 227 5.50 -18.96 -3.32
N ALA A 228 5.79 -19.49 -2.13
CA ALA A 228 6.47 -18.73 -1.09
C ALA A 228 7.79 -18.14 -1.60
N GLY A 229 8.00 -16.84 -1.38
CA GLY A 229 9.14 -16.09 -1.91
C GLY A 229 8.84 -15.26 -3.16
N ASP A 230 7.78 -15.58 -3.90
CA ASP A 230 7.31 -14.73 -5.00
C ASP A 230 6.82 -13.38 -4.46
N SER A 231 6.86 -12.34 -5.30
CA SER A 231 6.31 -11.02 -4.98
C SER A 231 5.44 -10.50 -6.11
N VAL A 232 4.40 -9.76 -5.76
CA VAL A 232 3.50 -9.11 -6.74
C VAL A 232 3.46 -7.62 -6.48
N TRP A 233 3.32 -6.85 -7.56
CA TRP A 233 3.48 -5.40 -7.57
C TRP A 233 2.40 -4.77 -8.45
N TRP A 234 1.83 -3.65 -8.01
CA TRP A 234 0.89 -2.88 -8.81
C TRP A 234 1.12 -1.38 -8.62
N HIS A 235 0.95 -0.63 -9.72
CA HIS A 235 1.09 0.82 -9.74
C HIS A 235 0.15 1.48 -8.72
N CYS A 236 0.55 2.61 -8.13
CA CYS A 236 -0.18 3.23 -7.01
C CYS A 236 -1.63 3.65 -7.31
N ASP A 237 -1.96 3.89 -8.58
CA ASP A 237 -3.34 4.19 -9.03
C ASP A 237 -4.13 2.95 -9.50
N VAL A 238 -3.54 1.75 -9.48
CA VAL A 238 -4.22 0.54 -9.93
C VAL A 238 -5.29 0.10 -8.93
N ILE A 239 -6.50 -0.09 -9.46
CA ILE A 239 -7.63 -0.65 -8.73
C ILE A 239 -7.31 -2.08 -8.35
N HIS A 240 -7.54 -2.44 -7.10
CA HIS A 240 -7.30 -3.79 -6.61
C HIS A 240 -8.31 -4.20 -5.54
N SER A 241 -8.44 -5.51 -5.35
CA SER A 241 -9.38 -6.13 -4.42
C SER A 241 -8.84 -7.46 -3.91
N VAL A 242 -9.50 -8.06 -2.92
CA VAL A 242 -9.21 -9.44 -2.49
C VAL A 242 -10.48 -10.24 -2.65
N ALA A 243 -10.43 -11.33 -3.42
CA ALA A 243 -11.61 -12.17 -3.63
C ALA A 243 -12.09 -12.81 -2.32
N PRO A 244 -13.40 -13.05 -2.17
CA PRO A 244 -13.92 -13.87 -1.08
C PRO A 244 -13.39 -15.30 -1.18
N VAL A 245 -13.41 -16.01 -0.05
CA VAL A 245 -13.11 -17.44 0.03
C VAL A 245 -14.00 -18.07 1.08
N ASP A 246 -14.37 -19.33 0.85
CA ASP A 246 -14.99 -20.18 1.86
C ASP A 246 -14.11 -21.42 2.07
N ASN A 247 -13.85 -21.78 3.33
CA ASN A 247 -13.01 -22.91 3.72
C ASN A 247 -11.67 -22.97 2.94
N GLN A 248 -10.87 -21.91 3.06
CA GLN A 248 -9.60 -21.75 2.34
C GLN A 248 -8.69 -22.99 2.43
N GLN A 249 -8.12 -23.37 1.30
CA GLN A 249 -7.10 -24.42 1.19
C GLN A 249 -5.71 -23.78 1.23
N GLY A 250 -4.84 -24.29 2.10
CA GLY A 250 -3.50 -23.73 2.31
C GLY A 250 -3.51 -22.40 3.06
N TRP A 251 -2.36 -21.74 3.08
CA TRP A 251 -2.15 -20.47 3.79
C TRP A 251 -2.21 -19.27 2.84
N GLY A 252 -2.65 -18.11 3.34
CA GLY A 252 -2.74 -16.86 2.59
C GLY A 252 -1.84 -15.75 3.15
N ASN A 253 -0.59 -16.11 3.49
CA ASN A 253 0.31 -15.26 4.25
C ASN A 253 1.12 -14.32 3.34
N VAL A 254 1.10 -13.02 3.62
CA VAL A 254 1.90 -12.02 2.89
C VAL A 254 2.55 -11.02 3.81
N MET A 255 3.62 -10.40 3.33
CA MET A 255 4.29 -9.27 3.94
C MET A 255 4.21 -8.06 3.02
N TYR A 256 3.60 -6.97 3.49
CA TYR A 256 3.47 -5.75 2.70
C TYR A 256 4.81 -5.00 2.65
N ILE A 257 5.33 -4.82 1.44
CA ILE A 257 6.59 -4.09 1.16
C ILE A 257 6.38 -3.34 -0.15
N PRO A 258 6.18 -2.01 -0.12
CA PRO A 258 6.02 -1.22 -1.34
C PRO A 258 7.37 -0.83 -1.96
N ALA A 259 7.33 -0.24 -3.15
CA ALA A 259 8.41 0.57 -3.69
C ALA A 259 8.09 2.04 -3.42
N ALA A 260 8.93 2.70 -2.60
CA ALA A 260 8.74 4.07 -2.15
C ALA A 260 10.06 4.84 -2.36
N PRO A 261 10.30 5.38 -3.57
CA PRO A 261 11.62 5.93 -3.93
C PRO A 261 12.00 7.13 -3.06
N MET A 262 13.29 7.36 -2.90
CA MET A 262 13.82 8.41 -2.04
C MET A 262 13.54 9.77 -2.68
N CYS A 263 12.79 10.59 -1.95
CA CYS A 263 12.52 12.00 -2.28
C CYS A 263 12.41 12.76 -0.95
N GLU A 264 12.25 14.09 -1.01
CA GLU A 264 12.15 14.91 0.21
C GLU A 264 11.02 14.44 1.14
N LYS A 265 9.82 14.22 0.58
CA LYS A 265 8.65 13.68 1.31
C LYS A 265 8.97 12.36 2.01
N ASN A 266 9.47 11.38 1.24
CA ASN A 266 9.73 10.04 1.75
C ASN A 266 10.87 10.03 2.78
N ARG A 267 11.91 10.86 2.60
CA ARG A 267 12.99 11.03 3.58
C ARG A 267 12.48 11.56 4.91
N ALA A 268 11.59 12.56 4.88
CA ALA A 268 10.99 13.11 6.09
C ALA A 268 10.22 12.04 6.88
N TYR A 269 9.51 11.14 6.19
CA TYR A 269 8.87 9.99 6.82
C TYR A 269 9.88 8.95 7.33
N ALA A 270 10.92 8.64 6.56
CA ALA A 270 11.97 7.69 6.93
C ALA A 270 12.66 8.04 8.27
N HIS A 271 12.84 9.33 8.56
CA HIS A 271 13.34 9.77 9.86
C HIS A 271 12.37 9.45 11.02
N LYS A 272 11.05 9.53 10.78
CA LYS A 272 10.04 9.10 11.76
C LYS A 272 10.04 7.58 11.92
N VAL A 273 10.20 6.83 10.83
CA VAL A 273 10.35 5.37 10.85
C VAL A 273 11.54 4.95 11.71
N LYS A 274 12.69 5.62 11.58
CA LYS A 274 13.86 5.35 12.43
C LYS A 274 13.52 5.48 13.92
N MET A 275 12.82 6.55 14.30
CA MET A 275 12.40 6.77 15.70
C MET A 275 11.41 5.70 16.18
N ALA A 276 10.50 5.25 15.32
CA ALA A 276 9.56 4.18 15.64
C ALA A 276 10.28 2.83 15.81
N LEU A 277 11.22 2.50 14.92
CA LEU A 277 12.04 1.29 14.99
C LEU A 277 12.86 1.21 16.29
N GLU A 278 13.48 2.32 16.70
CA GLU A 278 14.25 2.39 17.95
C GLU A 278 13.38 2.06 19.17
N LYS A 279 12.13 2.52 19.17
CA LYS A 279 11.17 2.31 20.26
C LYS A 279 10.36 1.01 20.12
N GLY A 280 10.32 0.40 18.93
CA GLY A 280 9.37 -0.65 18.57
C GLY A 280 7.91 -0.20 18.57
N ALA A 281 7.67 1.10 18.39
CA ALA A 281 6.32 1.67 18.35
C ALA A 281 5.65 1.39 16.99
N SER A 282 4.32 1.46 16.93
CA SER A 282 3.61 1.45 15.66
C SER A 282 4.10 2.63 14.79
N PRO A 283 4.36 2.43 13.49
CA PRO A 283 4.70 3.52 12.60
C PRO A 283 3.57 4.54 12.51
N GLY A 284 3.90 5.84 12.32
CA GLY A 284 2.93 6.93 12.46
C GLY A 284 1.80 6.99 11.42
N ASP A 285 1.81 6.09 10.43
CA ASP A 285 0.73 5.92 9.44
C ASP A 285 -0.33 4.91 9.88
N PHE A 286 -0.08 4.16 10.97
CA PHE A 286 -0.95 3.13 11.49
C PHE A 286 -1.50 3.52 12.87
N PRO A 287 -2.60 2.90 13.31
CA PRO A 287 -3.08 3.04 14.68
C PRO A 287 -1.98 2.74 15.71
N ARG A 288 -1.98 3.53 16.79
CA ARG A 288 -0.96 3.41 17.83
C ARG A 288 -1.25 2.24 18.76
N GLU A 289 -0.85 1.06 18.32
CA GLU A 289 -1.07 -0.20 19.05
C GLU A 289 0.15 -0.61 19.88
N ASP A 290 1.36 -0.25 19.44
CA ASP A 290 2.62 -0.30 20.19
C ASP A 290 2.95 -1.68 20.82
N TYR A 291 2.42 -2.78 20.27
CA TYR A 291 2.62 -4.14 20.81
C TYR A 291 4.10 -4.51 20.97
N GLU A 292 4.91 -4.22 19.95
CA GLU A 292 6.31 -4.68 19.85
C GLU A 292 7.31 -3.89 20.71
N THR A 293 6.84 -2.89 21.48
CA THR A 293 7.72 -1.99 22.26
C THR A 293 8.60 -2.74 23.27
N ASN A 294 8.09 -3.82 23.85
CA ASN A 294 8.78 -4.64 24.86
C ASN A 294 9.03 -6.09 24.40
N TRP A 295 8.90 -6.39 23.10
CA TRP A 295 9.00 -7.75 22.59
C TRP A 295 10.44 -8.24 22.47
N GLU A 296 10.65 -9.52 22.78
CA GLU A 296 11.92 -10.22 22.58
C GLU A 296 12.10 -10.60 21.11
N GLY A 297 13.35 -10.59 20.63
CA GLY A 297 13.69 -10.99 19.25
C GLY A 297 13.32 -9.95 18.17
N ARG A 298 13.00 -8.71 18.56
CA ARG A 298 12.73 -7.61 17.64
C ARG A 298 13.98 -7.21 16.85
N PHE A 299 13.82 -6.81 15.60
CA PHE A 299 14.88 -6.15 14.83
C PHE A 299 15.17 -4.76 15.42
N THR A 300 16.44 -4.38 15.48
CA THR A 300 16.90 -3.12 16.08
C THR A 300 17.76 -2.30 15.12
N LEU A 301 18.12 -1.08 15.52
CA LEU A 301 19.06 -0.25 14.74
C LEU A 301 20.43 -0.92 14.54
N ALA A 302 20.84 -1.82 15.43
CA ALA A 302 22.11 -2.54 15.31
C ALA A 302 22.11 -3.56 14.16
N ASP A 303 20.94 -4.03 13.74
CA ASP A 303 20.75 -5.06 12.72
C ASP A 303 20.70 -4.49 11.29
N LEU A 304 20.77 -3.15 11.15
CA LEU A 304 20.71 -2.47 9.85
C LEU A 304 21.99 -2.70 9.04
N ASN A 305 21.80 -3.22 7.82
CA ASN A 305 22.84 -3.25 6.81
C ASN A 305 22.96 -1.89 6.08
N ILE A 306 23.83 -1.82 5.07
CA ILE A 306 24.06 -0.58 4.31
C ILE A 306 22.80 -0.07 3.59
N HIS A 307 21.98 -0.97 3.05
CA HIS A 307 20.72 -0.63 2.38
C HIS A 307 19.70 -0.09 3.39
N GLY A 308 19.56 -0.75 4.54
CA GLY A 308 18.66 -0.32 5.61
C GLY A 308 19.01 1.06 6.16
N LYS A 309 20.31 1.36 6.35
CA LYS A 309 20.77 2.69 6.78
C LYS A 309 20.43 3.76 5.74
N ARG A 310 20.72 3.54 4.46
CA ARG A 310 20.39 4.47 3.36
C ARG A 310 18.88 4.70 3.25
N ALA A 311 18.09 3.63 3.35
CA ALA A 311 16.63 3.66 3.28
C ALA A 311 15.97 4.40 4.45
N LEU A 312 16.66 4.51 5.60
CA LEU A 312 16.23 5.33 6.74
C LEU A 312 16.80 6.76 6.72
N GLY A 313 17.53 7.13 5.67
CA GLY A 313 18.19 8.42 5.54
C GLY A 313 19.30 8.63 6.57
N MET A 314 19.95 7.56 7.02
CA MET A 314 21.10 7.62 7.93
C MET A 314 22.39 7.85 7.15
N ASP A 315 23.35 8.54 7.77
CA ASP A 315 24.71 8.66 7.24
C ASP A 315 25.38 7.26 7.18
N VAL A 316 26.12 7.02 6.09
CA VAL A 316 26.74 5.72 5.76
C VAL A 316 28.18 5.87 5.30
#